data_AF-A0A3M1K1B7-F1
#
_entry.id   AF-A0A3M1K1B7-F1
#
_cell.length_a   1.000
_cell.length_b   1.000
_cell.length_c   1.000
_cell.angle_alpha   90.00
_cell.angle_beta   90.00
_cell.angle_gamma   90.00
#
_symmetry.space_group_name_H-M   'P 1'
#
loop_
_entity.id
_entity.type
_entity.pdbx_description
1 polymer ?
#
loop_
_entity_poly.entity_id
_entity_poly.type
_entity_poly.pdbx_seq_one_letter_code
_entity_poly.pdbx_strand_id
1 'polypeptide(L)'
;MATAASKMTLEERVEALSETHGQLVELGDIAGIVASLMQTMDGDVTMADLHLRDEIGDLVAYIERAKVEIASLQPHNLSKQKIPDASDELDAIVAATEDAAGKIMDAAEEIEMLAAKSRGKMAERLGEVATKIYEASSFQDITGQRVTKVVQTLRHLEEKLATLAEAIGDRSLEPPEDVVTDENGNVVNEKALLHGPQLPEEANSQDEIDALLASFDD
;
A
#
# COMPACT_ATOMS: atom_id res chain seq x y z
N MET A 1 51.03 39.50 -18.58
CA MET A 1 50.77 38.63 -17.42
C MET A 1 49.33 38.16 -17.53
N ALA A 2 49.10 36.95 -18.04
CA ALA A 2 47.78 36.36 -18.13
C ALA A 2 47.59 35.43 -16.93
N THR A 3 46.56 35.71 -16.15
CA THR A 3 46.17 34.98 -14.93
C THR A 3 45.72 33.58 -15.32
N ALA A 4 46.47 32.56 -14.90
CA ALA A 4 46.05 31.17 -14.99
C ALA A 4 44.92 30.93 -13.98
N ALA A 5 43.67 30.93 -14.46
CA ALA A 5 42.56 30.41 -13.68
C ALA A 5 42.73 28.90 -13.57
N SER A 6 43.03 28.41 -12.37
CA SER A 6 43.19 26.99 -12.08
C SER A 6 41.90 26.25 -12.44
N LYS A 7 41.96 25.38 -13.45
CA LYS A 7 40.87 24.45 -13.78
C LYS A 7 40.79 23.44 -12.63
N MET A 8 39.73 23.49 -11.82
CA MET A 8 39.40 22.42 -10.88
C MET A 8 39.16 21.12 -11.65
N THR A 9 39.63 20.00 -11.10
CA THR A 9 39.45 18.68 -11.72
C THR A 9 38.00 18.19 -11.56
N LEU A 10 37.64 17.16 -12.33
CA LEU A 10 36.31 16.55 -12.29
C LEU A 10 35.99 16.00 -10.89
N GLU A 11 36.99 15.38 -10.25
CA GLU A 11 36.88 14.78 -8.92
C GLU A 11 36.63 15.86 -7.85
N GLU A 12 37.38 16.97 -7.89
CA GLU A 12 37.22 18.11 -6.95
C GLU A 12 35.84 18.78 -7.07
N ARG A 13 35.20 18.72 -8.24
CA ARG A 13 33.87 19.29 -8.46
C ARG A 13 32.74 18.34 -8.10
N VAL A 14 32.90 17.04 -8.36
CA VAL A 14 31.94 16.02 -7.90
C VAL A 14 31.92 16.00 -6.36
N GLU A 15 33.07 16.15 -5.72
CA GLU A 15 33.19 16.25 -4.27
C GLU A 15 32.51 17.52 -3.72
N ALA A 16 32.72 18.69 -4.34
CA ALA A 16 32.06 19.93 -3.97
C ALA A 16 30.52 19.90 -4.15
N LEU A 17 30.04 19.22 -5.21
CA LEU A 17 28.60 19.03 -5.44
C LEU A 17 27.97 18.07 -4.42
N SER A 18 28.70 17.01 -4.04
CA SER A 18 28.34 16.07 -2.98
C SER A 18 28.25 16.77 -1.61
N GLU A 19 29.17 17.70 -1.30
CA GLU A 19 29.13 18.50 -0.07
C GLU A 19 27.95 19.47 -0.01
N THR A 20 27.49 19.97 -1.16
CA THR A 20 26.42 20.98 -1.23
C THR A 20 25.02 20.38 -1.17
N HIS A 21 24.80 19.18 -1.73
CA HIS A 21 23.48 18.54 -1.83
C HIS A 21 23.29 17.34 -0.87
N GLY A 22 24.36 16.89 -0.21
CA GLY A 22 24.33 15.66 0.61
C GLY A 22 24.31 14.38 -0.24
N GLN A 23 24.26 13.21 0.41
CA GLN A 23 24.33 11.89 -0.26
C GLN A 23 23.11 11.55 -1.15
N LEU A 24 22.03 12.33 -1.11
CA LEU A 24 20.85 12.13 -1.95
C LEU A 24 20.71 13.29 -2.94
N VAL A 25 20.94 13.00 -4.21
CA VAL A 25 20.71 13.94 -5.32
C VAL A 25 19.30 13.70 -5.86
N GLU A 26 18.44 14.73 -5.81
CA GLU A 26 17.11 14.72 -6.43
C GLU A 26 17.24 14.50 -7.95
N LEU A 27 16.43 13.61 -8.54
CA LEU A 27 16.58 13.23 -9.95
C LEU A 27 16.38 14.39 -10.95
N GLY A 28 15.69 15.46 -10.56
CA GLY A 28 15.57 16.68 -11.36
C GLY A 28 16.90 17.43 -11.51
N ASP A 29 17.78 17.31 -10.52
CA ASP A 29 19.07 18.00 -10.48
C ASP A 29 20.13 17.25 -11.29
N ILE A 30 19.95 15.94 -11.53
CA ILE A 30 20.89 15.14 -12.32
C ILE A 30 20.99 15.66 -13.76
N ALA A 31 19.87 16.02 -14.37
CA ALA A 31 19.86 16.59 -15.72
C ALA A 31 20.61 17.95 -15.76
N GLY A 32 20.42 18.79 -14.74
CA GLY A 32 21.12 20.08 -14.61
C GLY A 32 22.61 19.92 -14.34
N ILE A 33 23.00 18.96 -13.50
CA ILE A 33 24.39 18.62 -13.19
C ILE A 33 25.10 18.12 -14.45
N VAL A 34 24.49 17.18 -15.18
CA VAL A 34 25.01 16.66 -16.45
C VAL A 34 25.14 17.80 -17.48
N ALA A 35 24.13 18.67 -17.61
CA ALA A 35 24.20 19.82 -18.51
C ALA A 35 25.31 20.82 -18.13
N SER A 36 25.55 21.05 -16.84
CA SER A 36 26.63 21.93 -16.37
C SER A 36 28.03 21.33 -16.57
N LEU A 37 28.17 20.01 -16.44
CA LEU A 37 29.35 19.26 -16.87
C LEU A 37 29.58 19.41 -18.38
N MET A 38 28.51 19.30 -19.17
CA MET A 38 28.56 19.43 -20.64
C MET A 38 29.00 20.82 -21.11
N GLN A 39 28.70 21.88 -20.34
CA GLN A 39 29.04 23.26 -20.69
C GLN A 39 30.51 23.62 -20.39
N THR A 40 31.22 22.83 -19.57
CA THR A 40 32.61 23.13 -19.18
C THR A 40 33.66 22.49 -20.14
N MET A 41 33.25 21.59 -21.03
CA MET A 41 34.13 20.94 -22.03
C MET A 41 34.29 21.76 -23.33
N ASP A 42 34.56 23.06 -23.22
CA ASP A 42 34.91 23.89 -24.39
C ASP A 42 36.42 23.81 -24.64
N GLY A 43 36.83 23.15 -25.74
CA GLY A 43 38.20 23.28 -26.27
C GLY A 43 38.77 22.12 -27.10
N ASP A 44 38.46 20.86 -26.81
CA ASP A 44 38.91 19.70 -27.60
C ASP A 44 37.97 18.53 -27.32
N VAL A 45 36.91 18.41 -28.11
CA VAL A 45 35.98 17.28 -28.02
C VAL A 45 36.58 16.12 -28.82
N THR A 46 37.04 15.08 -28.14
CA THR A 46 37.53 13.88 -28.84
C THR A 46 36.35 13.02 -29.30
N MET A 47 36.56 12.15 -30.30
CA MET A 47 35.52 11.19 -30.73
C MET A 47 35.09 10.25 -29.59
N ALA A 48 35.97 10.00 -28.61
CA ALA A 48 35.65 9.24 -27.41
C ALA A 48 34.67 10.00 -26.49
N ASP A 49 34.79 11.33 -26.41
CA ASP A 49 33.87 12.18 -25.62
C ASP A 49 32.48 12.25 -26.26
N LEU A 50 32.38 12.22 -27.59
CA LEU A 50 31.10 12.13 -28.30
C LEU A 50 30.44 10.76 -28.12
N HIS A 51 31.21 9.68 -28.18
CA HIS A 51 30.70 8.33 -27.94
C HIS A 51 30.17 8.15 -26.51
N LEU A 52 30.92 8.66 -25.52
CA LEU A 52 30.48 8.64 -24.12
C LEU A 52 29.22 9.49 -23.91
N ARG A 53 29.09 10.62 -24.63
CA ARG A 53 27.85 11.44 -24.62
C ARG A 53 26.67 10.67 -25.18
N ASP A 54 26.83 9.98 -26.29
CA ASP A 54 25.77 9.17 -26.90
C ASP A 54 25.35 8.01 -25.97
N GLU A 55 26.32 7.29 -25.39
CA GLU A 55 26.05 6.20 -24.43
C GLU A 55 25.32 6.69 -23.16
N ILE A 56 25.71 7.84 -22.60
CA ILE A 56 25.02 8.45 -21.46
C ILE A 56 23.61 8.89 -21.87
N GLY A 57 23.44 9.46 -23.07
CA GLY A 57 22.13 9.84 -23.60
C GLY A 57 21.18 8.65 -23.75
N ASP A 58 21.68 7.53 -24.28
CA ASP A 58 20.93 6.28 -24.40
C ASP A 58 20.54 5.73 -23.02
N LEU A 59 21.44 5.79 -22.03
CA LEU A 59 21.15 5.36 -20.67
C LEU A 59 20.08 6.24 -20.00
N VAL A 60 20.14 7.56 -20.18
CA VAL A 60 19.14 8.49 -19.67
C VAL A 60 17.78 8.20 -20.30
N ALA A 61 17.70 8.03 -21.62
CA ALA A 61 16.46 7.71 -22.31
C ALA A 61 15.87 6.37 -21.85
N TYR A 62 16.73 5.38 -21.57
CA TYR A 62 16.32 4.10 -20.99
C TYR A 62 15.73 4.27 -19.58
N ILE A 63 16.38 5.07 -18.72
CA ILE A 63 15.91 5.36 -17.36
C ILE A 63 14.57 6.11 -17.39
N GLU A 64 14.40 7.08 -18.29
CA GLU A 64 13.14 7.81 -18.46
C GLU A 64 12.00 6.88 -18.89
N ARG A 65 12.26 5.97 -19.83
CA ARG A 65 11.25 4.96 -20.22
C ARG A 65 10.90 4.04 -19.06
N ALA A 66 11.89 3.54 -18.33
CA ALA A 66 11.67 2.71 -17.15
C ALA A 66 10.86 3.45 -16.07
N LYS A 67 11.10 4.76 -15.87
CA LYS A 67 10.30 5.58 -14.96
C LYS A 67 8.83 5.64 -15.36
N VAL A 68 8.53 5.88 -16.64
CA VAL A 68 7.15 5.91 -17.14
C VAL A 68 6.47 4.55 -16.95
N GLU A 69 7.18 3.46 -17.23
CA GLU A 69 6.68 2.11 -17.01
C GLU A 69 6.39 1.83 -15.52
N ILE A 70 7.28 2.23 -14.61
CA ILE A 70 7.07 2.04 -13.17
C ILE A 70 5.94 2.94 -12.65
N ALA A 71 5.86 4.19 -13.11
CA ALA A 71 4.78 5.11 -12.75
C ALA A 71 3.40 4.58 -13.20
N SER A 72 3.33 3.82 -14.29
CA SER A 72 2.09 3.17 -14.74
C SER A 72 1.54 2.13 -13.75
N LEU A 73 2.36 1.63 -12.82
CA LEU A 73 1.92 0.77 -11.72
C LEU A 73 1.22 1.55 -10.59
N GLN A 74 1.23 2.89 -10.67
CA GLN A 74 0.67 3.81 -9.67
C GLN A 74 1.13 3.49 -8.22
N PRO A 75 2.44 3.40 -7.95
CA PRO A 75 2.95 3.06 -6.61
C PRO A 75 2.46 4.03 -5.51
N HIS A 76 2.20 5.30 -5.85
CA HIS A 76 1.62 6.25 -4.90
C HIS A 76 0.18 5.86 -4.50
N ASN A 77 -0.68 5.52 -5.47
CA ASN A 77 -2.07 5.07 -5.21
C ASN A 77 -2.10 3.74 -4.43
N LEU A 78 -1.26 2.79 -4.83
CA LEU A 78 -1.16 1.49 -4.14
C LEU A 78 -0.75 1.66 -2.67
N SER A 79 0.25 2.50 -2.38
CA SER A 79 0.70 2.74 -1.01
C SER A 79 -0.27 3.56 -0.18
N LYS A 80 -1.00 4.53 -0.77
CA LYS A 80 -1.88 5.41 0.00
C LYS A 80 -3.30 4.91 0.20
N GLN A 81 -3.78 4.01 -0.65
CA GLN A 81 -5.18 3.59 -0.63
C GLN A 81 -5.32 2.07 -0.70
N LYS A 82 -4.94 1.45 -1.84
CA LYS A 82 -5.30 0.05 -2.09
C LYS A 82 -4.71 -0.95 -1.09
N ILE A 83 -3.46 -0.76 -0.68
CA ILE A 83 -2.79 -1.66 0.27
C ILE A 83 -3.28 -1.44 1.71
N PRO A 84 -3.43 -0.19 2.20
CA PRO A 84 -4.11 0.09 3.46
C PRO A 84 -5.54 -0.49 3.52
N ASP A 85 -6.39 -0.20 2.54
CA ASP A 85 -7.78 -0.67 2.49
C ASP A 85 -7.86 -2.21 2.59
N ALA A 86 -7.04 -2.91 1.80
CA ALA A 86 -6.98 -4.37 1.83
C ALA A 86 -6.44 -4.92 3.16
N SER A 87 -5.55 -4.18 3.83
CA SER A 87 -5.04 -4.55 5.15
C SER A 87 -6.12 -4.42 6.21
N ASP A 88 -6.91 -3.34 6.16
CA ASP A 88 -8.00 -3.07 7.09
C ASP A 88 -9.16 -4.05 6.90
N GLU A 89 -9.51 -4.39 5.65
CA GLU A 89 -10.48 -5.46 5.35
C GLU A 89 -10.03 -6.81 5.92
N LEU A 90 -8.75 -7.16 5.79
CA LEU A 90 -8.21 -8.40 6.36
C LEU A 90 -8.22 -8.40 7.88
N ASP A 91 -7.89 -7.28 8.53
CA ASP A 91 -7.98 -7.13 9.99
C ASP A 91 -9.45 -7.28 10.46
N ALA A 92 -10.41 -6.70 9.73
CA ALA A 92 -11.84 -6.86 10.01
C ALA A 92 -12.31 -8.32 9.86
N ILE A 93 -11.83 -9.03 8.83
CA ILE A 93 -12.10 -10.47 8.65
C ILE A 93 -11.57 -11.27 9.85
N VAL A 94 -10.34 -11.01 10.31
CA VAL A 94 -9.78 -11.69 11.49
C VAL A 94 -10.69 -11.48 12.69
N ALA A 95 -11.02 -10.23 13.02
CA ALA A 95 -11.88 -9.90 14.15
C ALA A 95 -13.26 -10.58 14.08
N ALA A 96 -13.91 -10.54 12.90
CA ALA A 96 -15.20 -11.20 12.71
C ALA A 96 -15.11 -12.73 12.85
N THR A 97 -14.01 -13.34 12.38
CA THR A 97 -13.82 -14.78 12.55
C THR A 97 -13.54 -15.16 14.00
N GLU A 98 -12.76 -14.36 14.74
CA GLU A 98 -12.51 -14.55 16.18
C GLU A 98 -13.80 -14.50 16.98
N ASP A 99 -14.65 -13.49 16.75
CA ASP A 99 -15.96 -13.39 17.39
C ASP A 99 -16.87 -14.58 17.07
N ALA A 100 -16.96 -14.96 15.79
CA ALA A 100 -17.77 -16.11 15.37
C ALA A 100 -17.33 -17.42 16.04
N ALA A 101 -16.02 -17.61 16.21
CA ALA A 101 -15.52 -18.80 16.87
C ALA A 101 -15.68 -18.77 18.39
N GLY A 102 -15.58 -17.61 19.03
CA GLY A 102 -15.97 -17.44 20.43
C GLY A 102 -17.40 -17.94 20.65
N LYS A 103 -18.34 -17.53 19.79
CA LYS A 103 -19.73 -18.00 19.83
C LYS A 103 -19.87 -19.52 19.63
N ILE A 104 -19.04 -20.13 18.77
CA ILE A 104 -19.01 -21.59 18.59
C ILE A 104 -18.51 -22.29 19.86
N MET A 105 -17.48 -21.74 20.51
CA MET A 105 -16.94 -22.29 21.77
C MET A 105 -17.96 -22.14 22.91
N ASP A 106 -18.63 -21.00 23.03
CA ASP A 106 -19.70 -20.78 24.02
C ASP A 106 -20.84 -21.79 23.84
N ALA A 107 -21.25 -22.05 22.59
CA ALA A 107 -22.26 -23.06 22.29
C ALA A 107 -21.80 -24.48 22.64
N ALA A 108 -20.52 -24.81 22.44
CA ALA A 108 -19.95 -26.09 22.86
C ALA A 108 -19.94 -26.23 24.39
N GLU A 109 -19.65 -25.14 25.12
CA GLU A 109 -19.70 -25.13 26.58
C GLU A 109 -21.13 -25.32 27.10
N GLU A 110 -22.12 -24.71 26.45
CA GLU A 110 -23.53 -24.93 26.78
C GLU A 110 -23.94 -26.40 26.57
N ILE A 111 -23.51 -27.03 25.48
CA ILE A 111 -23.74 -28.47 25.22
C ILE A 111 -23.14 -29.31 26.34
N GLU A 112 -21.92 -29.01 26.76
CA GLU A 112 -21.22 -29.73 27.83
C GLU A 112 -21.93 -29.57 29.18
N MET A 113 -22.37 -28.36 29.53
CA MET A 113 -23.15 -28.11 30.74
C MET A 113 -24.48 -28.88 30.76
N LEU A 114 -25.20 -28.95 29.63
CA LEU A 114 -26.44 -29.70 29.51
C LEU A 114 -26.21 -31.21 29.59
N ALA A 115 -25.10 -31.68 29.00
CA ALA A 115 -24.66 -33.07 29.12
C ALA A 115 -24.35 -33.44 30.57
N ALA A 116 -23.62 -32.60 31.31
CA ALA A 116 -23.27 -32.82 32.72
C ALA A 116 -24.49 -32.88 33.65
N LYS A 117 -25.56 -32.13 33.32
CA LYS A 117 -26.85 -32.17 34.03
C LYS A 117 -27.71 -33.38 33.66
N SER A 118 -27.34 -34.11 32.61
CA SER A 118 -28.04 -35.30 32.10
C SER A 118 -27.33 -36.59 32.52
N ARG A 119 -27.97 -37.75 32.34
CA ARG A 119 -27.37 -39.07 32.63
C ARG A 119 -27.62 -40.06 31.48
N GLY A 120 -26.73 -41.04 31.35
CA GLY A 120 -26.82 -42.12 30.36
C GLY A 120 -26.02 -41.84 29.08
N LYS A 121 -26.06 -42.79 28.13
CA LYS A 121 -25.23 -42.78 26.92
C LYS A 121 -25.35 -41.52 26.05
N MET A 122 -26.50 -40.85 26.07
CA MET A 122 -26.68 -39.60 25.32
C MET A 122 -25.86 -38.45 25.92
N ALA A 123 -25.75 -38.38 27.25
CA ALA A 123 -24.94 -37.37 27.92
C ALA A 123 -23.45 -37.56 27.62
N GLU A 124 -22.94 -38.79 27.68
CA GLU A 124 -21.57 -39.13 27.27
C GLU A 124 -21.31 -38.72 25.81
N ARG A 125 -22.27 -39.01 24.92
CA ARG A 125 -22.14 -38.66 23.50
C ARG A 125 -22.15 -37.15 23.24
N LEU A 126 -22.94 -36.38 23.98
CA LEU A 126 -22.95 -34.91 23.89
C LEU A 126 -21.60 -34.32 24.36
N GLY A 127 -21.03 -34.83 25.45
CA GLY A 127 -19.70 -34.45 25.90
C GLY A 127 -18.62 -34.74 24.86
N GLU A 128 -18.63 -35.94 24.25
CA GLU A 128 -17.71 -36.29 23.16
C GLU A 128 -17.82 -35.33 21.96
N VAL A 129 -19.03 -34.88 21.62
CA VAL A 129 -19.26 -33.94 20.52
C VAL A 129 -18.75 -32.55 20.87
N ALA A 130 -18.99 -32.06 22.09
CA ALA A 130 -18.45 -30.78 22.56
C ALA A 130 -16.91 -30.76 22.52
N THR A 131 -16.26 -31.83 22.99
CA THR A 131 -14.79 -31.97 22.91
C THR A 131 -14.28 -31.86 21.47
N LYS A 132 -14.94 -32.50 20.50
CA LYS A 132 -14.57 -32.41 19.09
C LYS A 132 -14.70 -30.99 18.52
N ILE A 133 -15.67 -30.22 18.99
CA ILE A 133 -15.83 -28.82 18.57
C ILE A 133 -14.66 -27.98 19.08
N TYR A 134 -14.23 -28.15 20.34
CA TYR A 134 -13.05 -27.46 20.86
C TYR A 134 -11.78 -27.81 20.08
N GLU A 135 -11.55 -29.10 19.82
CA GLU A 135 -10.39 -29.57 19.04
C GLU A 135 -10.38 -28.98 17.63
N ALA A 136 -11.54 -28.98 16.94
CA ALA A 136 -11.66 -28.41 15.60
C ALA A 136 -11.46 -26.89 15.58
N SER A 137 -11.95 -26.20 16.61
CA SER A 137 -11.84 -24.74 16.73
C SER A 137 -10.41 -24.27 17.03
N SER A 138 -9.55 -25.15 17.58
CA SER A 138 -8.12 -24.83 17.83
C SER A 138 -7.33 -24.49 16.55
N PHE A 139 -7.79 -24.91 15.37
CA PHE A 139 -7.13 -24.61 14.09
C PHE A 139 -7.24 -23.14 13.66
N GLN A 140 -8.16 -22.39 14.28
CA GLN A 140 -8.37 -20.98 13.98
C GLN A 140 -7.19 -20.10 14.42
N ASP A 141 -6.53 -20.41 15.53
CA ASP A 141 -5.36 -19.66 16.01
C ASP A 141 -4.27 -19.60 14.92
N ILE A 142 -4.04 -20.72 14.22
CA ILE A 142 -3.11 -20.77 13.08
C ILE A 142 -3.61 -19.91 11.91
N THR A 143 -4.93 -19.85 11.68
CA THR A 143 -5.50 -19.03 10.61
C THR A 143 -5.37 -17.54 10.92
N GLY A 144 -5.70 -17.11 12.14
CA GLY A 144 -5.50 -15.72 12.60
C GLY A 144 -4.04 -15.30 12.44
N GLN A 145 -3.09 -16.09 12.97
CA GLN A 145 -1.66 -15.81 12.83
C GLN A 145 -1.20 -15.71 11.37
N ARG A 146 -1.73 -16.55 10.48
CA ARG A 146 -1.40 -16.50 9.05
C ARG A 146 -1.92 -15.23 8.40
N VAL A 147 -3.15 -14.81 8.71
CA VAL A 147 -3.70 -13.55 8.17
C VAL A 147 -2.92 -12.36 8.71
N THR A 148 -2.59 -12.32 10.01
CA THR A 148 -1.74 -11.27 10.58
C THR A 148 -0.39 -11.16 9.86
N LYS A 149 0.24 -12.28 9.48
CA LYS A 149 1.47 -12.25 8.67
C LYS A 149 1.25 -11.67 7.27
N VAL A 150 0.12 -11.96 6.65
CA VAL A 150 -0.25 -11.36 5.35
C VAL A 150 -0.41 -9.85 5.50
N VAL A 151 -1.15 -9.38 6.51
CA VAL A 151 -1.32 -7.95 6.81
C VAL A 151 0.03 -7.26 7.06
N GLN A 152 0.93 -7.87 7.83
CA GLN A 152 2.29 -7.35 8.03
C GLN A 152 3.08 -7.25 6.73
N THR A 153 2.91 -8.23 5.83
CA THR A 153 3.56 -8.21 4.52
C THR A 153 3.02 -7.11 3.63
N LEU A 154 1.70 -6.87 3.66
CA LEU A 154 1.04 -5.77 2.97
C LEU A 154 1.54 -4.42 3.48
N ARG A 155 1.63 -4.21 4.80
CA ARG A 155 2.22 -2.99 5.39
C ARG A 155 3.67 -2.79 4.97
N HIS A 156 4.47 -3.86 4.85
CA HIS A 156 5.83 -3.72 4.32
C HIS A 156 5.84 -3.34 2.84
N LEU A 157 4.91 -3.88 2.04
CA LEU A 157 4.76 -3.52 0.64
C LEU A 157 4.34 -2.05 0.49
N GLU A 158 3.46 -1.55 1.35
CA GLU A 158 3.08 -0.14 1.44
C GLU A 158 4.29 0.78 1.59
N GLU A 159 5.16 0.52 2.58
CA GLU A 159 6.37 1.31 2.84
C GLU A 159 7.33 1.32 1.62
N LYS A 160 7.47 0.17 0.96
CA LYS A 160 8.32 0.04 -0.23
C LYS A 160 7.76 0.79 -1.42
N LEU A 161 6.45 0.71 -1.64
CA LEU A 161 5.77 1.44 -2.70
C LEU A 161 5.80 2.94 -2.46
N ALA A 162 5.66 3.40 -1.21
CA ALA A 162 5.82 4.81 -0.86
C ALA A 162 7.23 5.32 -1.17
N THR A 163 8.26 4.55 -0.78
CA THR A 163 9.66 4.88 -1.09
C THR A 163 9.92 4.90 -2.60
N LEU A 164 9.34 3.95 -3.33
CA LEU A 164 9.45 3.88 -4.79
C LEU A 164 8.80 5.08 -5.45
N ALA A 165 7.60 5.47 -5.01
CA ALA A 165 6.87 6.62 -5.52
C ALA A 165 7.69 7.91 -5.34
N GLU A 166 8.28 8.12 -4.16
CA GLU A 166 9.19 9.25 -3.88
C GLU A 166 10.40 9.24 -4.83
N ALA A 167 11.07 8.09 -4.99
CA ALA A 167 12.27 7.97 -5.81
C ALA A 167 12.03 8.27 -7.30
N ILE A 168 10.86 7.91 -7.84
CA ILE A 168 10.54 8.19 -9.25
C ILE A 168 9.91 9.57 -9.46
N GLY A 169 9.49 10.25 -8.39
CA GLY A 169 8.75 11.50 -8.43
C GLY A 169 7.27 11.32 -8.75
N ASP A 170 6.72 10.12 -8.51
CA ASP A 170 5.30 9.83 -8.68
C ASP A 170 4.52 10.51 -7.54
N ARG A 171 3.99 11.69 -7.89
CA ARG A 171 3.07 12.46 -7.06
C ARG A 171 1.63 12.27 -7.50
N SER A 172 1.37 11.30 -8.38
CA SER A 172 0.03 11.06 -8.90
C SER A 172 -0.78 10.38 -7.81
N LEU A 173 -1.42 11.18 -6.97
CA LEU A 173 -2.77 10.85 -6.56
C LEU A 173 -3.61 11.05 -7.81
N GLU A 174 -3.60 10.08 -8.73
CA GLU A 174 -4.75 10.00 -9.62
C GLU A 174 -5.94 9.85 -8.66
N PRO A 175 -6.91 10.79 -8.69
CA PRO A 175 -8.11 10.62 -7.89
C PRO A 175 -8.61 9.21 -8.17
N PRO A 176 -9.05 8.47 -7.13
CA PRO A 176 -9.46 7.08 -7.29
C PRO A 176 -10.33 6.99 -8.53
N GLU A 177 -10.01 6.07 -9.45
CA GLU A 177 -10.76 5.92 -10.71
C GLU A 177 -12.26 5.99 -10.41
N ASP A 178 -12.82 7.14 -10.81
CA ASP A 178 -14.21 7.40 -11.16
C ASP A 178 -15.29 7.26 -10.08
N VAL A 179 -15.39 8.26 -9.20
CA VAL A 179 -16.71 8.81 -8.86
C VAL A 179 -17.14 9.71 -10.01
N VAL A 180 -17.65 9.12 -11.10
CA VAL A 180 -18.41 9.91 -12.09
C VAL A 180 -19.71 10.27 -11.39
N THR A 181 -19.97 11.55 -11.17
CA THR A 181 -21.30 12.02 -10.78
C THR A 181 -22.06 12.51 -12.00
N ASP A 182 -23.35 12.21 -12.06
CA ASP A 182 -24.23 12.88 -13.02
C ASP A 182 -24.38 14.37 -12.67
N GLU A 183 -25.08 15.12 -13.52
CA GLU A 183 -25.39 16.53 -13.30
C GLU A 183 -26.19 16.82 -12.01
N ASN A 184 -26.70 15.78 -11.35
CA ASN A 184 -27.45 15.83 -10.09
C ASN A 184 -26.61 15.36 -8.88
N GLY A 185 -25.34 14.98 -9.08
CA GLY A 185 -24.44 14.52 -8.01
C GLY A 185 -24.51 13.02 -7.70
N ASN A 186 -25.24 12.21 -8.48
CA ASN A 186 -25.35 10.77 -8.24
C ASN A 186 -24.16 10.02 -8.84
N VAL A 187 -23.56 9.11 -8.05
CA VAL A 187 -22.44 8.27 -8.51
C VAL A 187 -22.91 7.27 -9.57
N VAL A 188 -22.40 7.41 -10.79
CA VAL A 188 -22.81 6.65 -11.99
C VAL A 188 -21.94 5.40 -12.22
N ASN A 189 -20.82 5.26 -11.50
CA ASN A 189 -19.96 4.08 -11.59
C ASN A 189 -20.33 3.04 -10.52
N GLU A 190 -20.85 1.90 -10.96
CA GLU A 190 -21.26 0.78 -10.10
C GLU A 190 -20.10 0.22 -9.24
N LYS A 191 -18.85 0.35 -9.71
CA LYS A 191 -17.66 -0.08 -8.97
C LYS A 191 -17.33 0.84 -7.79
N ALA A 192 -17.77 2.10 -7.84
CA ALA A 192 -17.67 3.07 -6.73
C ALA A 192 -18.81 2.90 -5.71
N LEU A 193 -19.90 2.24 -6.08
CA LEU A 193 -21.00 1.86 -5.17
C LEU A 193 -20.71 0.57 -4.39
N LEU A 194 -19.65 -0.16 -4.75
CA LEU A 194 -19.18 -1.35 -4.03
C LEU A 194 -18.30 -0.92 -2.86
N HIS A 195 -18.86 -0.19 -1.91
CA HIS A 195 -18.27 -0.12 -0.58
C HIS A 195 -18.40 -1.52 0.05
N GLY A 196 -17.29 -2.06 0.54
CA GLY A 196 -17.30 -3.25 1.40
C GLY A 196 -18.16 -3.02 2.65
N PRO A 197 -18.40 -4.05 3.46
CA PRO A 197 -19.09 -3.86 4.75
C PRO A 197 -18.42 -2.73 5.53
N GLN A 198 -19.20 -1.71 5.90
CA GLN A 198 -18.69 -0.53 6.60
C GLN A 198 -18.00 -0.95 7.90
N LEU A 199 -16.82 -0.36 8.16
CA LEU A 199 -16.15 -0.51 9.45
C LEU A 199 -17.09 -0.04 10.57
N PRO A 200 -17.11 -0.69 11.74
CA PRO A 200 -18.07 -0.37 12.81
C PRO A 200 -18.07 1.08 13.28
N GLU A 201 -16.96 1.80 13.09
CA GLU A 201 -16.80 3.21 13.47
C GLU A 201 -17.35 4.19 12.42
N GLU A 202 -17.51 3.74 11.17
CA GLU A 202 -18.09 4.51 10.05
C GLU A 202 -19.48 3.99 9.64
N ALA A 203 -19.97 2.95 10.31
CA ALA A 203 -21.29 2.41 10.08
C ALA A 203 -22.35 3.41 10.54
N ASN A 204 -23.30 3.73 9.65
CA ASN A 204 -24.44 4.55 10.03
C ASN A 204 -25.15 3.92 11.23
N SER A 205 -25.42 4.73 12.25
CA SER A 205 -26.19 4.26 13.39
C SER A 205 -27.64 3.97 12.97
N GLN A 206 -28.29 3.04 13.67
CA GLN A 206 -29.69 2.71 13.40
C GLN A 206 -30.59 3.96 13.53
N ASP A 207 -30.27 4.86 14.44
CA ASP A 207 -30.98 6.12 14.64
C ASP A 207 -30.86 7.06 13.42
N GLU A 208 -29.71 7.08 12.75
CA GLU A 208 -29.49 7.85 11.51
C GLU A 208 -30.23 7.23 10.33
N ILE A 209 -30.27 5.90 10.24
CA ILE A 209 -31.03 5.18 9.22
C ILE A 209 -32.52 5.46 9.36
N ASP A 210 -33.04 5.42 10.59
CA ASP A 210 -34.45 5.67 10.89
C ASP A 210 -34.85 7.14 10.61
N ALA A 211 -33.96 8.09 10.91
CA ALA A 211 -34.16 9.51 10.59
C ALA A 211 -34.18 9.77 9.07
N LEU A 212 -33.29 9.09 8.33
CA LEU A 212 -33.22 9.19 6.88
C LEU A 212 -34.47 8.61 6.22
N LEU A 213 -34.94 7.44 6.67
CA LEU A 213 -36.17 6.81 6.16
C LEU A 213 -37.42 7.63 6.46
N ALA A 214 -37.52 8.24 7.64
CA ALA A 214 -38.63 9.14 7.98
C ALA A 214 -38.70 10.37 7.06
N SER A 215 -37.56 10.82 6.51
CA SER A 215 -37.52 11.98 5.61
C SER A 215 -38.05 11.72 4.19
N PHE A 216 -38.29 10.45 3.81
CA PHE A 216 -38.86 10.06 2.52
C PHE A 216 -40.38 9.81 2.57
N ASP A 217 -40.98 9.83 3.76
CA ASP A 217 -42.41 9.57 3.99
C ASP A 217 -43.28 10.85 4.08
N ASP A 218 -42.69 12.03 3.80
CA ASP A 218 -43.38 13.33 3.60
C ASP A 218 -43.46 13.71 2.10
#